data_AF-A0A960T3U3-F1
#
_entry.id   AF-A0A960T3U3-F1
#
_cell.length_a   1.000
_cell.length_b   1.000
_cell.length_c   1.000
_cell.angle_alpha   90.00
_cell.angle_beta   90.00
_cell.angle_gamma   90.00
#
_symmetry.space_group_name_H-M   'P 1'
#
loop_
_entity.id
_entity.type
_entity.pdbx_description
1 polymer ?
#
loop_
_entity_poly.entity_id
_entity_poly.type
_entity_poly.pdbx_seq_one_letter_code
_entity_poly.pdbx_strand_id
1 'polypeptide(L)'
;FIEFVSPPIAIGDEPISSFVQHETEMGTVKMLTPSDAVKDRLASFYHWGDRQGLEQAINICTEAEGVNLEDIARWSTREGFPERYNDFLALLKRKSG
;
A
#
# COMPACT_ATOMS: atom_id res chain seq x y z
N PHE A 1 19.81 -19.61 9.39
CA PHE A 1 19.52 -20.58 8.31
C PHE A 1 18.29 -20.09 7.57
N ILE A 2 18.33 -19.98 6.24
CA ILE A 2 17.18 -19.65 5.37
C ILE A 2 17.17 -20.72 4.26
N GLU A 3 16.04 -21.39 4.08
CA GLU A 3 15.76 -22.30 2.96
C GLU A 3 14.71 -21.67 2.04
N PHE A 4 14.87 -21.85 0.72
CA PHE A 4 13.92 -21.41 -0.30
C PHE A 4 13.19 -22.62 -0.90
N VAL A 5 11.87 -22.55 -0.99
CA VAL A 5 11.04 -23.49 -1.76
C VAL A 5 10.65 -22.87 -3.11
N SER A 6 10.71 -23.69 -4.18
CA SER A 6 10.39 -23.25 -5.55
C SER A 6 8.87 -23.17 -5.80
N PRO A 7 8.41 -22.22 -6.63
CA PRO A 7 7.00 -21.84 -6.72
C PRO A 7 6.21 -22.60 -7.81
N PRO A 8 4.88 -22.41 -7.88
CA PRO A 8 4.37 -21.27 -8.65
C PRO A 8 3.73 -20.20 -7.74
N ILE A 9 4.01 -18.94 -8.08
CA ILE A 9 3.67 -17.79 -7.24
C ILE A 9 2.18 -17.49 -7.45
N ALA A 10 1.39 -17.76 -6.42
CA ALA A 10 -0.02 -17.39 -6.34
C ALA A 10 -0.23 -16.43 -5.16
N ILE A 11 -1.20 -15.53 -5.27
CA ILE A 11 -1.75 -14.78 -4.12
C ILE A 11 -3.19 -15.29 -3.95
N GLY A 12 -3.43 -16.03 -2.87
CA GLY A 12 -4.69 -16.78 -2.73
C GLY A 12 -4.79 -17.88 -3.80
N ASP A 13 -5.97 -18.01 -4.44
CA ASP A 13 -6.24 -18.95 -5.55
C ASP A 13 -5.91 -18.36 -6.94
N GLU A 14 -5.36 -17.14 -7.00
CA GLU A 14 -5.17 -16.42 -8.26
C GLU A 14 -3.69 -16.47 -8.71
N PRO A 15 -3.41 -17.02 -9.92
CA PRO A 15 -2.06 -17.01 -10.47
C PRO A 15 -1.70 -15.62 -11.03
N ILE A 16 -0.54 -15.10 -10.61
CA ILE A 16 -0.07 -13.76 -10.98
C ILE A 16 0.47 -13.75 -12.41
N SER A 17 -0.06 -12.90 -13.30
CA SER A 17 0.29 -12.85 -14.73
C SER A 17 1.06 -11.61 -15.19
N SER A 18 1.21 -10.56 -14.38
CA SER A 18 2.01 -9.37 -14.77
C SER A 18 2.96 -8.92 -13.67
N PHE A 19 4.24 -8.81 -14.02
CA PHE A 19 5.33 -8.39 -13.15
C PHE A 19 5.86 -7.04 -13.64
N VAL A 20 5.95 -6.02 -12.78
CA VAL A 20 6.72 -4.79 -13.08
C VAL A 20 8.19 -5.10 -12.79
N GLN A 21 9.05 -5.00 -13.80
CA GLN A 21 10.49 -5.23 -13.70
C GLN A 21 11.24 -3.90 -13.77
N HIS A 22 12.06 -3.62 -12.76
CA HIS A 22 13.15 -2.66 -12.83
C HIS A 22 14.48 -3.41 -12.70
N GLU A 23 15.33 -3.33 -13.73
CA GLU A 23 16.63 -4.00 -13.75
C GLU A 23 17.71 -3.18 -13.03
N THR A 24 18.49 -3.87 -12.19
CA THR A 24 19.76 -3.39 -11.63
C THR A 24 20.83 -4.46 -11.88
N GLU A 25 22.12 -4.13 -11.81
CA GLU A 25 23.24 -5.07 -12.04
C GLU A 25 23.23 -6.32 -11.13
N MET A 26 22.38 -6.36 -10.09
CA MET A 26 22.23 -7.48 -9.14
C MET A 26 20.85 -8.17 -9.19
N GLY A 27 19.95 -7.79 -10.11
CA GLY A 27 18.61 -8.38 -10.27
C GLY A 27 17.45 -7.38 -10.18
N THR A 28 16.20 -7.89 -10.26
CA THR A 28 14.98 -7.07 -10.24
C THR A 28 14.52 -6.76 -8.82
N VAL A 29 14.58 -5.49 -8.40
CA VAL A 29 13.99 -5.05 -7.13
C VAL A 29 12.54 -4.64 -7.38
N LYS A 30 11.58 -5.45 -6.93
CA LYS A 30 10.18 -5.04 -6.87
C LYS A 30 9.98 -4.14 -5.65
N MET A 31 9.99 -2.84 -5.86
CA MET A 31 9.60 -1.88 -4.82
C MET A 31 8.08 -1.76 -4.81
N LEU A 32 7.51 -1.67 -3.61
CA LEU A 32 6.10 -1.32 -3.45
C LEU A 32 5.83 0.02 -4.13
N THR A 33 4.72 0.13 -4.84
CA THR A 33 4.31 1.44 -5.34
C THR A 33 4.00 2.37 -4.15
N PRO A 34 4.05 3.70 -4.35
CA PRO A 34 3.61 4.63 -3.31
C PRO A 34 2.20 4.31 -2.78
N SER A 35 1.28 3.90 -3.66
CA SER A 35 -0.07 3.46 -3.28
C SER A 35 -0.05 2.21 -2.40
N ASP A 36 0.81 1.23 -2.69
CA ASP A 36 0.90 0.01 -1.88
C ASP A 36 1.54 0.29 -0.51
N ALA A 37 2.52 1.18 -0.45
CA ALA A 37 3.08 1.66 0.82
C ALA A 37 2.00 2.39 1.65
N VAL A 38 1.14 3.19 1.04
CA VAL A 38 0.01 3.83 1.73
C VAL A 38 -0.98 2.80 2.25
N LYS A 39 -1.34 1.78 1.45
CA LYS A 39 -2.24 0.70 1.89
C LYS A 39 -1.68 -0.08 3.07
N ASP A 40 -0.39 -0.40 3.07
CA ASP A 40 0.28 -1.10 4.18
C ASP A 40 0.16 -0.31 5.50
N ARG A 41 0.43 1.00 5.43
CA ARG A 41 0.28 1.91 6.57
C ARG A 41 -1.18 2.06 7.02
N LEU A 42 -2.11 2.14 6.08
CA LEU A 42 -3.53 2.20 6.39
C LEU A 42 -4.08 0.89 6.95
N ALA A 43 -3.57 -0.28 6.55
CA ALA A 43 -3.98 -1.57 7.09
C ALA A 43 -3.67 -1.64 8.59
N SER A 44 -2.47 -1.18 8.98
CA SER A 44 -2.09 -1.08 10.40
C SER A 44 -3.03 -0.15 11.17
N PHE A 45 -3.38 0.99 10.57
CA PHE A 45 -4.39 1.89 11.15
C PHE A 45 -5.78 1.24 11.23
N TYR A 46 -6.23 0.53 10.20
CA TYR A 46 -7.58 -0.04 10.12
C TYR A 46 -7.80 -1.17 11.12
N HIS A 47 -6.83 -2.08 11.26
CA HIS A 47 -6.97 -3.24 12.14
C HIS A 47 -6.60 -2.95 13.60
N TRP A 48 -5.63 -2.07 13.84
CA TRP A 48 -5.08 -1.85 15.18
C TRP A 48 -5.26 -0.43 15.70
N GLY A 49 -5.86 0.47 14.91
CA GLY A 49 -6.02 1.87 15.29
C GLY A 49 -4.68 2.61 15.36
N ASP A 50 -3.65 2.11 14.67
CA ASP A 50 -2.32 2.71 14.68
C ASP A 50 -2.32 4.11 14.03
N ARG A 51 -2.31 5.14 14.87
CA ARG A 51 -2.27 6.54 14.44
C ARG A 51 -0.93 6.91 13.80
N GLN A 52 0.17 6.25 14.16
CA GLN A 52 1.46 6.52 13.52
C GLN A 52 1.45 6.02 12.07
N GLY A 53 0.89 4.83 11.82
CA GLY A 53 0.62 4.34 10.47
C GLY A 53 -0.20 5.34 9.64
N LEU A 54 -1.25 5.91 10.21
CA LEU A 54 -2.05 6.94 9.55
C LEU A 54 -1.23 8.19 9.18
N GLU A 55 -0.40 8.70 10.09
CA GLU A 55 0.47 9.85 9.81
C GLU A 55 1.50 9.55 8.72
N GLN A 56 2.09 8.35 8.73
CA GLN A 56 3.02 7.92 7.70
C GLN A 56 2.35 7.77 6.33
N ALA A 57 1.13 7.23 6.27
CA ALA A 57 0.34 7.17 5.05
C ALA A 57 0.14 8.57 4.44
N ILE A 58 -0.16 9.56 5.28
CA ILE A 58 -0.32 10.95 4.85
C ILE A 58 1.01 11.51 4.34
N ASN A 59 2.12 11.28 5.04
CA ASN A 59 3.45 11.74 4.62
C ASN A 59 3.82 11.20 3.24
N ILE A 60 3.56 9.91 2.98
CA ILE A 60 3.79 9.30 1.68
C ILE A 60 2.95 10.00 0.61
N CYS A 61 1.67 10.26 0.87
CA CYS A 61 0.82 11.00 -0.07
C CYS A 61 1.25 12.44 -0.33
N THR A 62 1.92 13.09 0.63
CA THR A 62 2.39 14.47 0.46
C THR A 62 3.76 14.55 -0.21
N GLU A 63 4.60 13.53 -0.08
CA GLU A 63 5.99 13.54 -0.54
C GLU A 63 6.22 12.72 -1.81
N ALA A 64 5.43 11.67 -2.05
CA ALA A 64 5.57 10.80 -3.21
C ALA A 64 4.61 11.18 -4.35
N GLU A 65 5.13 11.20 -5.56
CA GLU A 65 4.31 11.32 -6.77
C GLU A 65 3.68 9.95 -7.13
N GLY A 66 2.55 9.98 -7.84
CA GLY A 66 1.92 8.77 -8.39
C GLY A 66 1.07 7.96 -7.39
N VAL A 67 0.74 8.52 -6.23
CA VAL A 67 -0.24 7.90 -5.33
C VAL A 67 -1.64 7.95 -5.96
N ASN A 68 -2.26 6.78 -6.11
CA ASN A 68 -3.61 6.65 -6.66
C ASN A 68 -4.64 6.55 -5.52
N LEU A 69 -5.30 7.67 -5.21
CA LEU A 69 -6.30 7.74 -4.16
C LEU A 69 -7.57 6.95 -4.47
N GLU A 70 -7.94 6.78 -5.74
CA GLU A 70 -9.11 5.98 -6.13
C GLU A 70 -8.88 4.48 -5.87
N ASP A 71 -7.67 4.00 -6.15
CA ASP A 71 -7.24 2.64 -5.83
C ASP A 71 -7.27 2.39 -4.32
N ILE A 72 -6.73 3.33 -3.53
CA ILE A 72 -6.78 3.25 -2.07
C ILE A 72 -8.23 3.26 -1.57
N ALA A 73 -9.10 4.14 -2.09
CA ALA A 73 -10.52 4.20 -1.71
C ALA A 73 -11.25 2.87 -1.95
N ARG A 74 -11.06 2.30 -3.14
CA ARG A 74 -11.63 1.00 -3.52
C ARG A 74 -11.12 -0.10 -2.60
N TRP A 75 -9.82 -0.13 -2.34
CA TRP A 75 -9.21 -1.11 -1.43
C TRP A 75 -9.77 -0.97 -0.01
N SER A 76 -9.81 0.23 0.56
CA SER A 76 -10.36 0.47 1.91
C SER A 76 -11.82 0.04 2.04
N THR A 77 -12.61 0.19 0.97
CA THR A 77 -13.99 -0.30 0.93
C THR A 77 -14.05 -1.84 0.97
N ARG A 78 -13.15 -2.52 0.24
CA ARG A 78 -13.06 -3.99 0.24
C ARG A 78 -12.57 -4.55 1.58
N GLU A 79 -11.70 -3.84 2.27
CA GLU A 79 -11.26 -4.18 3.64
C GLU A 79 -12.36 -3.99 4.69
N GLY A 80 -13.47 -3.33 4.33
CA GLY A 80 -14.58 -3.08 5.25
C GLY A 80 -14.39 -1.85 6.15
N PHE A 81 -13.46 -0.95 5.82
CA PHE A 81 -13.19 0.27 6.58
C PHE A 81 -13.37 1.58 5.76
N PRO A 82 -14.51 1.77 5.06
CA PRO A 82 -14.74 2.99 4.28
C PRO A 82 -14.79 4.26 5.14
N GLU A 83 -15.22 4.15 6.40
CA GLU A 83 -15.24 5.29 7.33
C GLU A 83 -13.83 5.74 7.74
N ARG A 84 -12.92 4.80 8.01
CA ARG A 84 -11.52 5.11 8.34
C ARG A 84 -10.76 5.68 7.15
N TYR A 85 -11.19 5.37 5.93
CA TYR A 85 -10.69 6.06 4.73
C TYR A 85 -11.08 7.54 4.71
N ASN A 86 -12.29 7.89 5.17
CA ASN A 86 -12.69 9.29 5.29
C ASN A 86 -11.85 10.05 6.33
N ASP A 87 -11.49 9.43 7.45
CA ASP A 87 -10.58 10.03 8.44
C ASP A 87 -9.21 10.33 7.83
N PHE A 88 -8.68 9.40 7.05
CA PHE A 88 -7.46 9.57 6.28
C PHE A 88 -7.57 10.74 5.28
N LEU A 89 -8.64 10.80 4.48
CA LEU A 89 -8.85 11.90 3.53
C LEU A 89 -9.00 13.26 4.21
N ALA A 90 -9.69 13.32 5.35
CA ALA A 90 -9.86 14.55 6.11
C ALA A 90 -8.51 15.09 6.61
N LEU A 91 -7.65 14.22 7.11
CA LEU A 91 -6.31 14.61 7.55
C LEU A 91 -5.38 14.96 6.39
N LEU A 92 -5.45 14.22 5.28
CA LEU A 92 -4.67 14.51 4.07
C LEU A 92 -5.00 15.92 3.55
N LYS A 93 -6.29 16.27 3.44
CA LYS A 93 -6.72 17.61 3.03
C LYS A 93 -6.22 18.72 3.96
N ARG A 94 -6.15 18.47 5.27
CA ARG A 94 -5.63 19.45 6.23
C ARG A 94 -4.13 19.69 6.10
N LYS A 95 -3.37 18.72 5.58
CA LYS A 95 -1.91 18.81 5.44
C LYS A 95 -1.48 19.32 4.07
N SER A 96 -2.32 19.17 3.05
CA SER A 96 -2.10 19.73 1.70
C SER A 96 -2.61 21.17 1.53
N GLY A 97 -3.26 21.74 2.55
CA GLY A 97 -3.78 23.12 2.56
C GLY A 97 -2.91 24.10 3.33
#